data_AF-A0A212DFP8-F1
#
_entry.id   AF-A0A212DFP8-F1
#
_cell.length_a   1.000
_cell.length_b   1.000
_cell.length_c   1.000
_cell.angle_alpha   90.00
_cell.angle_beta   90.00
_cell.angle_gamma   90.00
#
_symmetry.space_group_name_H-M   'P 1'
#
loop_
_entity.id
_entity.type
_entity.pdbx_description
1 polymer ?
#
loop_
_entity_poly.entity_id
_entity_poly.type
_entity_poly.pdbx_seq_one_letter_code
_entity_poly.pdbx_strand_id
1 'polypeptide(L)'
;AVGRELLLHLIEYLVTRDGRDPEITNLINSTRIHIMPSMNPDGFEAVVKPDCFYNEGRDNSNFYDLNRNFPDAFEFNEVPRQPETVAVMKWLNTETFVLSANLHGGALVASYPFDNGVPATGTLYSPSLTPDDDVFQYLANTYASRNPDMKRNSCRIKTAFSNGIINGYSWYPLKGGMQDYNYIWAQCFEITLELSCCKYPRKEKLPGFWKDNRDSLIEYIKQVHIGL
;
A
#
# COMPACT_ATOMS: atom_id res chain seq x y z
N ALA A 1 10.63 -2.12 -4.82
CA ALA A 1 10.86 -2.47 -6.24
C ALA A 1 9.63 -3.11 -6.88
N VAL A 2 9.06 -4.19 -6.31
CA VAL A 2 7.93 -4.92 -6.93
C VAL A 2 6.72 -4.03 -7.21
N GLY A 3 6.27 -3.22 -6.24
CA GLY A 3 5.14 -2.30 -6.44
C GLY A 3 5.30 -1.35 -7.63
N ARG A 4 6.50 -0.79 -7.84
CA ARG A 4 6.81 0.09 -8.99
C ARG A 4 6.56 -0.62 -10.33
N GLU A 5 7.11 -1.81 -10.48
CA GLU A 5 6.95 -2.59 -11.72
C GLU A 5 5.51 -3.08 -11.90
N LEU A 6 4.83 -3.49 -10.82
CA LEU A 6 3.42 -3.90 -10.89
C LEU A 6 2.51 -2.77 -11.34
N LEU A 7 2.75 -1.54 -10.88
CA LEU A 7 1.98 -0.38 -11.31
C LEU A 7 2.24 -0.05 -12.79
N LEU A 8 3.46 -0.19 -13.28
CA LEU A 8 3.76 -0.03 -14.72
C LEU A 8 3.07 -1.12 -15.57
N HIS A 9 3.10 -2.38 -15.13
CA HIS A 9 2.37 -3.46 -15.80
C HIS A 9 0.85 -3.30 -15.71
N LEU A 10 0.34 -2.74 -14.61
CA LEU A 10 -1.09 -2.42 -14.47
C LEU A 10 -1.49 -1.34 -15.48
N ILE A 11 -0.68 -0.28 -15.66
CA ILE A 11 -0.92 0.75 -16.68
C ILE A 11 -1.00 0.08 -18.06
N GLU A 12 0.01 -0.72 -18.44
CA GLU A 12 0.03 -1.44 -19.72
C GLU A 12 -1.21 -2.33 -19.88
N TYR A 13 -1.57 -3.09 -18.84
CA TYR A 13 -2.71 -3.98 -18.86
C TYR A 13 -4.02 -3.22 -19.07
N LEU A 14 -4.27 -2.14 -18.32
CA LEU A 14 -5.50 -1.37 -18.46
C LEU A 14 -5.63 -0.79 -19.88
N VAL A 15 -4.59 -0.13 -20.40
CA VAL A 15 -4.66 0.52 -21.73
C VAL A 15 -4.74 -0.47 -22.88
N THR A 16 -4.13 -1.66 -22.77
CA THR A 16 -4.14 -2.65 -23.86
C THR A 16 -5.39 -3.53 -23.86
N ARG A 17 -6.10 -3.61 -22.72
CA ARG A 17 -7.33 -4.37 -22.54
C ARG A 17 -8.58 -3.52 -22.76
N ASP A 18 -8.49 -2.21 -22.65
CA ASP A 18 -9.59 -1.31 -22.99
C ASP A 18 -10.09 -1.53 -24.43
N GLY A 19 -11.40 -1.63 -24.60
CA GLY A 19 -12.08 -1.98 -25.86
C GLY A 19 -11.96 -3.45 -26.30
N ARG A 20 -11.19 -4.29 -25.60
CA ARG A 20 -11.03 -5.73 -25.90
C ARG A 20 -11.58 -6.64 -24.81
N ASP A 21 -11.45 -6.20 -23.56
CA ASP A 21 -11.92 -6.89 -22.37
C ASP A 21 -13.10 -6.10 -21.78
N PRO A 22 -14.34 -6.64 -21.83
CA PRO A 22 -15.51 -5.93 -21.35
C PRO A 22 -15.43 -5.53 -19.88
N GLU A 23 -14.79 -6.34 -19.05
CA GLU A 23 -14.66 -6.07 -17.62
C GLU A 23 -13.74 -4.88 -17.36
N ILE A 24 -12.58 -4.86 -18.01
CA ILE A 24 -11.61 -3.77 -17.88
C ILE A 24 -12.14 -2.48 -18.52
N THR A 25 -12.80 -2.59 -19.67
CA THR A 25 -13.44 -1.44 -20.34
C THR A 25 -14.49 -0.81 -19.42
N ASN A 26 -15.32 -1.63 -18.78
CA ASN A 26 -16.32 -1.12 -17.85
C ASN A 26 -15.67 -0.45 -16.62
N LEU A 27 -14.61 -1.05 -16.08
CA LEU A 27 -13.87 -0.48 -14.94
C LEU A 27 -13.24 0.88 -15.26
N ILE A 28 -12.65 1.04 -16.45
CA ILE A 28 -12.07 2.32 -16.90
C ILE A 28 -13.17 3.36 -17.13
N ASN A 29 -14.31 2.95 -17.70
CA ASN A 29 -15.44 3.85 -17.94
C ASN A 29 -16.12 4.31 -16.65
N SER A 30 -16.12 3.49 -15.60
CA SER A 30 -16.77 3.80 -14.32
C SER A 30 -15.85 4.50 -13.32
N THR A 31 -14.53 4.48 -13.53
CA THR A 31 -13.55 4.91 -12.52
C THR A 31 -12.41 5.74 -13.12
N ARG A 32 -12.13 6.89 -12.49
CA ARG A 32 -10.91 7.66 -12.76
C ARG A 32 -9.75 7.11 -11.93
N ILE A 33 -8.92 6.26 -12.53
CA ILE A 33 -7.80 5.58 -11.85
C ILE A 33 -6.54 6.46 -11.93
N HIS A 34 -5.95 6.80 -10.78
CA HIS A 34 -4.66 7.48 -10.71
C HIS A 34 -3.57 6.49 -10.26
N ILE A 35 -2.44 6.45 -10.97
CA ILE A 35 -1.34 5.52 -10.67
C ILE A 35 -0.03 6.31 -10.53
N MET A 36 0.63 6.15 -9.38
CA MET A 36 1.96 6.71 -9.09
C MET A 36 2.97 5.56 -8.91
N PRO A 37 3.73 5.17 -9.95
CA PRO A 37 4.66 4.04 -9.87
C PRO A 37 5.78 4.22 -8.83
N SER A 38 6.19 5.45 -8.53
CA SER A 38 7.27 5.72 -7.57
C SER A 38 7.10 7.07 -6.90
N MET A 39 6.86 7.05 -5.58
CA MET A 39 6.87 8.25 -4.73
C MET A 39 8.28 8.67 -4.34
N ASN A 40 9.21 7.71 -4.22
CA ASN A 40 10.64 7.93 -3.90
C ASN A 40 11.54 7.43 -5.03
N PRO A 41 11.62 8.14 -6.17
CA PRO A 41 12.51 7.75 -7.26
C PRO A 41 13.99 7.89 -6.88
N ASP A 42 14.36 8.92 -6.11
CA ASP A 42 15.75 9.15 -5.66
C ASP A 42 16.31 7.95 -4.88
N GLY A 43 15.54 7.44 -3.91
CA GLY A 43 15.92 6.26 -3.14
C GLY A 43 16.08 5.03 -4.02
N PHE A 44 15.20 4.83 -5.01
CA PHE A 44 15.30 3.70 -5.94
C PHE A 44 16.58 3.76 -6.79
N GLU A 45 16.92 4.92 -7.36
CA GLU A 45 18.11 5.08 -8.21
C GLU A 45 19.42 5.05 -7.41
N ALA A 46 19.38 5.33 -6.10
CA ALA A 46 20.54 5.25 -5.22
C ALA A 46 21.04 3.81 -4.99
N VAL A 47 20.22 2.79 -5.23
CA VAL A 47 20.60 1.38 -5.00
C VAL A 47 21.58 0.89 -6.05
N VAL A 48 22.85 0.71 -5.66
CA VAL A 48 23.88 0.16 -6.56
C VAL A 48 23.78 -1.37 -6.67
N LYS A 49 23.40 -2.05 -5.58
CA LYS A 49 23.30 -3.51 -5.52
C LYS A 49 21.94 -3.94 -4.97
N PRO A 50 21.04 -4.46 -5.81
CA PRO A 50 19.74 -4.95 -5.37
C PRO A 50 19.88 -6.03 -4.29
N ASP A 51 19.10 -5.90 -3.21
CA ASP A 51 19.08 -6.85 -2.09
C ASP A 51 17.66 -7.07 -1.53
N CYS A 52 17.46 -8.20 -0.86
CA CYS A 52 16.17 -8.56 -0.30
C CYS A 52 15.87 -7.93 1.08
N PHE A 53 16.90 -7.55 1.84
CA PHE A 53 16.79 -7.25 3.27
C PHE A 53 17.32 -5.86 3.64
N TYR A 54 18.41 -5.41 3.02
CA TYR A 54 19.02 -4.11 3.32
C TYR A 54 18.09 -2.94 2.97
N ASN A 55 18.35 -1.80 3.62
CA ASN A 55 17.54 -0.58 3.51
C ASN A 55 18.22 0.51 2.66
N GLU A 56 19.31 0.19 1.96
CA GLU A 56 19.89 1.14 1.00
C GLU A 56 18.82 1.54 -0.02
N GLY A 57 18.64 2.85 -0.23
CA GLY A 57 17.59 3.38 -1.10
C GLY A 57 16.17 3.36 -0.54
N ARG A 58 15.96 2.99 0.73
CA ARG A 58 14.63 3.07 1.39
C ARG A 58 14.21 4.52 1.61
N ASP A 59 15.09 5.30 2.23
CA ASP A 59 14.83 6.68 2.60
C ASP A 59 14.92 7.59 1.36
N ASN A 60 14.41 8.82 1.46
CA ASN A 60 14.57 9.80 0.39
C ASN A 60 16.02 10.32 0.30
N SER A 61 16.28 11.26 -0.62
CA SER A 61 17.62 11.85 -0.82
C SER A 61 18.18 12.60 0.41
N ASN A 62 17.33 12.96 1.37
CA ASN A 62 17.72 13.56 2.65
C ASN A 62 17.80 12.55 3.81
N PHE A 63 17.71 11.24 3.53
CA PHE A 63 17.73 10.16 4.52
C PHE A 63 16.56 10.18 5.51
N TYR A 64 15.38 10.64 5.07
CA TYR A 64 14.13 10.51 5.82
C TYR A 64 13.28 9.36 5.29
N ASP A 65 12.71 8.56 6.20
CA ASP A 65 11.69 7.57 5.87
C ASP A 65 10.38 8.30 5.54
N LEU A 66 9.97 8.27 4.27
CA LEU A 66 8.76 8.94 3.81
C LEU A 66 7.48 8.39 4.46
N ASN A 67 7.48 7.10 4.86
CA ASN A 67 6.37 6.49 5.60
C ASN A 67 6.52 6.64 7.12
N ARG A 68 7.30 7.63 7.56
CA ARG A 68 7.32 8.20 8.92
C ARG A 68 7.22 9.73 8.90
N ASN A 69 6.96 10.32 7.73
CA ASN A 69 7.08 11.76 7.52
C ASN A 69 5.76 12.51 7.47
N PHE A 70 4.61 11.82 7.43
CA PHE A 70 3.30 12.47 7.44
C PHE A 70 2.91 12.95 8.85
N PRO A 71 1.99 13.94 8.96
CA PRO A 71 1.31 14.22 10.23
C PRO A 71 0.72 12.95 10.86
N ASP A 72 0.73 12.88 12.19
CA ASP A 72 0.22 11.73 12.94
C ASP A 72 -0.89 12.20 13.90
N ALA A 73 -1.96 11.41 13.99
CA ALA A 73 -3.19 11.79 14.69
C ALA A 73 -3.12 11.48 16.20
N PHE A 74 -2.15 10.66 16.61
CA PHE A 74 -2.05 10.12 17.95
C PHE A 74 -0.95 10.79 18.77
N GLU A 75 0.11 11.27 18.09
CA GLU A 75 1.21 12.00 18.72
C GLU A 75 1.85 13.01 17.77
N PHE A 76 2.53 14.03 18.32
CA PHE A 76 3.22 15.02 17.50
C PHE A 76 4.36 14.38 16.69
N ASN A 77 4.32 14.55 15.36
CA ASN A 77 5.36 14.11 14.46
C ASN A 77 6.16 15.30 13.88
N GLU A 78 7.11 15.81 14.67
CA GLU A 78 7.94 17.01 14.39
C GLU A 78 9.14 16.75 13.47
N VAL A 79 8.99 15.88 12.47
CA VAL A 79 10.01 15.67 11.44
C VAL A 79 9.87 16.70 10.31
N PRO A 80 10.98 17.26 9.77
CA PRO A 80 10.90 18.14 8.61
C PRO A 80 10.15 17.46 7.46
N ARG A 81 9.10 18.10 6.96
CA ARG A 81 8.30 17.55 5.86
C ARG A 81 9.12 17.57 4.58
N GLN A 82 9.26 16.39 3.98
CA GLN A 82 10.06 16.19 2.79
C GLN A 82 9.31 16.63 1.53
N PRO A 83 10.02 16.98 0.44
CA PRO A 83 9.38 17.41 -0.80
C PRO A 83 8.33 16.42 -1.32
N GLU A 84 8.61 15.12 -1.25
CA GLU A 84 7.72 14.04 -1.69
C GLU A 84 6.46 13.98 -0.82
N THR A 85 6.61 14.03 0.50
CA THR A 85 5.48 14.05 1.44
C THR A 85 4.60 15.28 1.22
N VAL A 86 5.19 16.47 1.07
CA VAL A 86 4.43 17.69 0.79
C VAL A 86 3.72 17.61 -0.57
N ALA A 87 4.36 17.04 -1.58
CA ALA A 87 3.76 16.86 -2.91
C ALA A 87 2.54 15.93 -2.85
N VAL A 88 2.65 14.80 -2.14
CA VAL A 88 1.52 13.87 -1.97
C VAL A 88 0.40 14.49 -1.14
N MET A 89 0.72 15.18 -0.03
CA MET A 89 -0.29 15.89 0.76
C MET A 89 -1.05 16.92 -0.09
N LYS A 90 -0.34 17.68 -0.95
CA LYS A 90 -0.98 18.61 -1.89
C LYS A 90 -1.82 17.86 -2.92
N TRP A 91 -1.30 16.79 -3.50
CA TRP A 91 -2.01 15.99 -4.50
C TRP A 91 -3.30 15.38 -3.95
N LEU A 92 -3.29 14.87 -2.73
CA LEU A 92 -4.47 14.36 -2.04
C LEU A 92 -5.55 15.43 -1.82
N ASN A 93 -5.21 16.72 -1.85
CA ASN A 93 -6.17 17.82 -1.80
C ASN A 93 -6.66 18.28 -3.19
N THR A 94 -6.16 17.71 -4.29
CA THR A 94 -6.56 18.12 -5.65
C THR A 94 -7.80 17.41 -6.17
N GLU A 95 -8.16 16.28 -5.57
CA GLU A 95 -9.27 15.42 -5.99
C GLU A 95 -9.92 14.79 -4.75
N THR A 96 -11.16 14.34 -4.87
CA THR A 96 -11.83 13.56 -3.82
C THR A 96 -11.51 12.08 -3.98
N PHE A 97 -10.32 11.67 -3.57
CA PHE A 97 -9.93 10.25 -3.61
C PHE A 97 -10.79 9.44 -2.63
N VAL A 98 -11.39 8.34 -3.10
CA VAL A 98 -12.27 7.48 -2.30
C VAL A 98 -11.51 6.29 -1.72
N LEU A 99 -10.76 5.59 -2.57
CA LEU A 99 -10.02 4.37 -2.24
C LEU A 99 -8.58 4.48 -2.74
N SER A 100 -7.62 4.06 -1.90
CA SER A 100 -6.18 4.08 -2.20
C SER A 100 -5.49 2.81 -1.69
N ALA A 101 -4.34 2.48 -2.27
CA ALA A 101 -3.42 1.54 -1.67
C ALA A 101 -1.98 1.94 -1.99
N ASN A 102 -1.13 1.97 -0.96
CA ASN A 102 0.31 2.19 -1.12
C ASN A 102 1.04 0.83 -1.14
N LEU A 103 2.06 0.68 -2.00
CA LEU A 103 2.68 -0.60 -2.29
C LEU A 103 4.10 -0.70 -1.71
N HIS A 104 4.33 -1.73 -0.91
CA HIS A 104 5.57 -1.98 -0.17
C HIS A 104 6.15 -3.36 -0.47
N GLY A 105 7.35 -3.61 0.08
CA GLY A 105 8.00 -4.92 0.07
C GLY A 105 8.88 -5.08 1.31
N GLY A 106 9.11 -6.34 1.68
CA GLY A 106 9.77 -6.75 2.93
C GLY A 106 8.92 -7.74 3.72
N ALA A 107 7.61 -7.77 3.45
CA ALA A 107 6.69 -8.80 3.93
C ALA A 107 5.75 -9.23 2.79
N LEU A 108 4.77 -10.08 3.11
CA LEU A 108 3.71 -10.47 2.19
C LEU A 108 2.36 -10.51 2.93
N VAL A 109 1.70 -9.36 2.99
CA VAL A 109 0.48 -9.12 3.78
C VAL A 109 -0.22 -7.85 3.30
N ALA A 110 -1.55 -7.80 3.41
CA ALA A 110 -2.30 -6.54 3.32
C ALA A 110 -2.50 -5.98 4.74
N SER A 111 -1.78 -4.90 5.05
CA SER A 111 -1.90 -4.17 6.31
C SER A 111 -2.97 -3.09 6.20
N TYR A 112 -3.82 -2.94 7.21
CA TYR A 112 -4.89 -1.94 7.22
C TYR A 112 -4.86 -1.08 8.50
N PRO A 113 -5.44 0.14 8.44
CA PRO A 113 -5.44 1.07 9.56
C PRO A 113 -6.01 0.54 10.89
N PHE A 114 -5.66 1.15 12.02
CA PHE A 114 -4.62 2.17 12.14
C PHE A 114 -3.22 1.56 12.25
N ASP A 115 -2.24 2.27 11.70
CA ASP A 115 -0.82 1.99 11.85
C ASP A 115 -0.28 2.45 13.21
N ASN A 116 -0.81 3.55 13.76
CA ASN A 116 -0.55 4.01 15.12
C ASN A 116 -1.81 3.97 16.01
N GLY A 117 -1.74 4.37 17.28
CA GLY A 117 -2.90 4.28 18.15
C GLY A 117 -2.74 4.84 19.56
N VAL A 118 -3.86 4.87 20.28
CA VAL A 118 -3.96 5.27 21.70
C VAL A 118 -4.86 4.28 22.44
N PRO A 119 -4.89 4.25 23.78
CA PRO A 119 -5.76 3.30 24.51
C PRO A 119 -7.23 3.33 24.06
N ALA A 120 -7.74 4.49 23.64
CA ALA A 120 -9.09 4.65 23.13
C ALA A 120 -9.38 3.91 21.81
N THR A 121 -8.36 3.64 20.98
CA THR A 121 -8.49 2.82 19.76
C THR A 121 -8.30 1.33 20.02
N GLY A 122 -8.10 0.93 21.28
CA GLY A 122 -8.01 -0.49 21.67
C GLY A 122 -6.58 -1.01 21.83
N THR A 123 -5.56 -0.16 21.80
CA THR A 123 -4.14 -0.59 21.81
C THR A 123 -3.73 -1.43 23.02
N LEU A 124 -4.48 -1.36 24.13
CA LEU A 124 -4.32 -2.24 25.30
C LEU A 124 -4.59 -3.72 25.00
N TYR A 125 -5.32 -4.02 23.92
CA TYR A 125 -5.67 -5.37 23.48
C TYR A 125 -4.91 -5.82 22.22
N SER A 126 -3.91 -5.05 21.79
CA SER A 126 -3.09 -5.21 20.58
C SER A 126 -3.56 -4.53 19.28
N PRO A 127 -4.84 -4.39 18.91
CA PRO A 127 -5.19 -3.65 17.70
C PRO A 127 -5.45 -2.16 17.97
N SER A 128 -5.28 -1.34 16.93
CA SER A 128 -5.76 0.04 16.89
C SER A 128 -6.83 0.14 15.81
N LEU A 129 -8.10 0.16 16.22
CA LEU A 129 -9.24 0.02 15.32
C LEU A 129 -9.70 1.37 14.77
N THR A 130 -10.05 1.39 13.49
CA THR A 130 -10.78 2.50 12.88
C THR A 130 -12.28 2.39 13.17
N PRO A 131 -13.05 3.48 13.05
CA PRO A 131 -14.51 3.42 12.97
C PRO A 131 -15.04 2.48 11.88
N ASP A 132 -14.34 2.37 10.75
CA ASP A 132 -14.70 1.55 9.57
C ASP A 132 -13.85 0.26 9.48
N ASP A 133 -13.49 -0.33 10.62
CA ASP A 133 -12.58 -1.48 10.69
C ASP A 133 -13.09 -2.69 9.88
N ASP A 134 -14.40 -2.89 9.81
CA ASP A 134 -15.03 -3.95 9.01
C ASP A 134 -14.79 -3.75 7.51
N VAL A 135 -14.93 -2.51 7.02
CA VAL A 135 -14.63 -2.13 5.63
C VAL A 135 -13.14 -2.34 5.35
N PHE A 136 -12.26 -1.91 6.24
CA PHE A 136 -10.81 -2.09 6.07
C PHE A 136 -10.39 -3.56 6.05
N GLN A 137 -10.95 -4.40 6.93
CA GLN A 137 -10.74 -5.85 6.89
C GLN A 137 -11.25 -6.45 5.57
N TYR A 138 -12.41 -6.02 5.09
CA TYR A 138 -12.96 -6.45 3.81
C TYR A 138 -12.06 -6.05 2.62
N LEU A 139 -11.57 -4.81 2.61
CA LEU A 139 -10.66 -4.28 1.58
C LEU A 139 -9.34 -5.04 1.55
N ALA A 140 -8.70 -5.23 2.71
CA ALA A 140 -7.47 -5.99 2.84
C ALA A 140 -7.67 -7.45 2.39
N ASN A 141 -8.76 -8.08 2.81
CA ASN A 141 -9.08 -9.46 2.42
C ASN A 141 -9.38 -9.58 0.93
N THR A 142 -10.01 -8.57 0.31
CA THR A 142 -10.27 -8.54 -1.13
C THR A 142 -8.98 -8.67 -1.92
N TYR A 143 -7.93 -7.94 -1.55
CA TYR A 143 -6.62 -8.09 -2.18
C TYR A 143 -5.98 -9.45 -1.83
N ALA A 144 -5.84 -9.75 -0.54
CA ALA A 144 -5.04 -10.87 -0.03
C ALA A 144 -5.58 -12.24 -0.47
N SER A 145 -6.91 -12.42 -0.50
CA SER A 145 -7.55 -13.68 -0.87
C SER A 145 -7.36 -14.08 -2.34
N ARG A 146 -7.01 -13.11 -3.21
CA ARG A 146 -6.74 -13.32 -4.65
C ARG A 146 -5.26 -13.49 -4.94
N ASN A 147 -4.38 -13.14 -4.00
CA ASN A 147 -2.94 -13.38 -4.13
C ASN A 147 -2.58 -14.76 -3.53
N PRO A 148 -2.15 -15.74 -4.34
CA PRO A 148 -1.95 -17.12 -3.86
C PRO A 148 -0.90 -17.24 -2.76
N ASP A 149 0.15 -16.41 -2.77
CA ASP A 149 1.25 -16.49 -1.81
C ASP A 149 0.95 -15.69 -0.54
N MET A 150 0.26 -14.55 -0.66
CA MET A 150 -0.19 -13.75 0.48
C MET A 150 -1.20 -14.52 1.32
N LYS A 151 -2.19 -15.15 0.68
CA LYS A 151 -3.18 -16.00 1.36
C LYS A 151 -2.55 -17.16 2.13
N ARG A 152 -1.45 -17.71 1.62
CA ARG A 152 -0.71 -18.84 2.25
C ARG A 152 0.34 -18.40 3.27
N ASN A 153 0.54 -17.09 3.44
CA ASN A 153 1.61 -16.53 4.28
C ASN A 153 2.99 -17.12 3.93
N SER A 154 3.37 -17.06 2.65
CA SER A 154 4.55 -17.73 2.11
C SER A 154 5.91 -17.14 2.54
N CYS A 155 5.94 -15.99 3.23
CA CYS A 155 7.19 -15.45 3.77
C CYS A 155 7.62 -16.21 5.03
N ARG A 156 8.91 -16.60 5.10
CA ARG A 156 9.52 -17.13 6.33
C ARG A 156 9.84 -16.03 7.34
N ILE A 157 8.85 -15.20 7.67
CA ILE A 157 8.95 -14.21 8.73
C ILE A 157 8.36 -14.78 10.02
N LYS A 158 8.74 -14.23 11.17
CA LYS A 158 8.30 -14.72 12.48
C LYS A 158 6.80 -14.52 12.72
N THR A 159 6.20 -13.53 12.07
CA THR A 159 4.80 -13.17 12.25
C THR A 159 3.92 -13.98 11.31
N ALA A 160 2.93 -14.69 11.86
CA ALA A 160 1.93 -15.36 11.06
C ALA A 160 0.75 -14.42 10.78
N PHE A 161 0.46 -14.17 9.50
CA PHE A 161 -0.69 -13.37 9.09
C PHE A 161 -1.85 -14.29 8.72
N SER A 162 -2.88 -14.33 9.56
CA SER A 162 -4.08 -15.11 9.26
C SER A 162 -4.75 -14.54 8.01
N ASN A 163 -4.98 -15.39 7.02
CA ASN A 163 -5.54 -15.03 5.70
C ASN A 163 -4.75 -13.96 4.92
N GLY A 164 -3.51 -13.65 5.30
CA GLY A 164 -2.68 -12.66 4.62
C GLY A 164 -3.09 -11.20 4.88
N ILE A 165 -3.82 -10.92 5.97
CA ILE A 165 -4.15 -9.56 6.40
C ILE A 165 -3.67 -9.29 7.83
N ILE A 166 -3.46 -8.02 8.19
CA ILE A 166 -3.08 -7.62 9.55
C ILE A 166 -3.50 -6.17 9.84
N ASN A 167 -3.92 -5.86 11.07
CA ASN A 167 -4.01 -4.47 11.53
C ASN A 167 -2.60 -3.89 11.72
N GLY A 168 -2.37 -2.66 11.24
CA GLY A 168 -1.05 -2.02 11.25
C GLY A 168 -0.41 -2.00 12.62
N TYR A 169 -1.13 -1.49 13.63
CA TYR A 169 -0.65 -1.45 15.00
C TYR A 169 -0.39 -2.84 15.60
N SER A 170 -1.23 -3.84 15.29
CA SER A 170 -1.01 -5.23 15.71
C SER A 170 0.24 -5.84 15.11
N TRP A 171 0.65 -5.40 13.92
CA TRP A 171 1.91 -5.85 13.33
C TRP A 171 3.10 -5.16 14.00
N TYR A 172 3.12 -3.82 13.95
CA TYR A 172 4.02 -2.97 14.70
C TYR A 172 3.51 -1.51 14.65
N PRO A 173 3.52 -0.77 15.77
CA PRO A 173 3.12 0.64 15.77
C PRO A 173 4.00 1.49 14.84
N LEU A 174 3.37 2.28 13.98
CA LEU A 174 4.01 3.08 12.96
C LEU A 174 3.49 4.52 12.99
N LYS A 175 4.31 5.43 13.50
CA LYS A 175 4.03 6.86 13.53
C LYS A 175 4.19 7.53 12.16
N GLY A 176 3.25 8.39 11.78
CA GLY A 176 3.39 9.32 10.66
C GLY A 176 3.39 8.65 9.29
N GLY A 177 2.61 7.58 9.17
CA GLY A 177 2.40 6.85 7.92
C GLY A 177 1.44 7.56 6.97
N MET A 178 1.61 7.30 5.67
CA MET A 178 0.72 7.82 4.64
C MET A 178 -0.69 7.22 4.73
N GLN A 179 -0.77 5.95 5.15
CA GLN A 179 -2.01 5.20 5.28
C GLN A 179 -3.00 5.87 6.25
N ASP A 180 -2.56 6.12 7.48
CA ASP A 180 -3.37 6.81 8.49
C ASP A 180 -3.65 8.26 8.08
N TYR A 181 -2.70 8.91 7.37
CA TYR A 181 -2.90 10.27 6.88
C TYR A 181 -4.08 10.39 5.91
N ASN A 182 -4.18 9.44 4.98
CA ASN A 182 -5.26 9.41 4.00
C ASN A 182 -6.63 9.32 4.67
N TYR A 183 -6.77 8.45 5.66
CA TYR A 183 -8.04 8.25 6.35
C TYR A 183 -8.41 9.44 7.25
N ILE A 184 -7.45 10.01 7.99
CA ILE A 184 -7.72 11.10 8.94
C ILE A 184 -7.93 12.45 8.26
N TRP A 185 -7.10 12.82 7.27
CA TRP A 185 -7.12 14.16 6.69
C TRP A 185 -7.53 14.23 5.22
N ALA A 186 -7.33 13.16 4.44
CA ALA A 186 -7.64 13.17 3.01
C ALA A 186 -9.00 12.54 2.66
N GLN A 187 -9.74 12.01 3.65
CA GLN A 187 -11.04 11.36 3.46
C GLN A 187 -10.98 10.17 2.48
N CYS A 188 -9.83 9.51 2.40
CA CYS A 188 -9.56 8.41 1.49
C CYS A 188 -9.19 7.14 2.27
N PHE A 189 -9.77 6.00 1.90
CA PHE A 189 -9.49 4.73 2.55
C PHE A 189 -8.23 4.14 1.93
N GLU A 190 -7.09 4.23 2.63
CA GLU A 190 -5.83 3.66 2.18
C GLU A 190 -5.46 2.40 2.98
N ILE A 191 -5.01 1.35 2.29
CA ILE A 191 -4.32 0.20 2.90
C ILE A 191 -2.88 0.10 2.40
N THR A 192 -2.03 -0.60 3.15
CA THR A 192 -0.64 -0.87 2.79
C THR A 192 -0.51 -2.30 2.30
N LEU A 193 -0.06 -2.47 1.05
CA LEU A 193 0.11 -3.78 0.44
C LEU A 193 1.59 -4.16 0.41
N GLU A 194 1.99 -5.13 1.24
CA GLU A 194 3.32 -5.72 1.22
C GLU A 194 3.34 -6.87 0.21
N LEU A 195 4.05 -6.70 -0.91
CA LEU A 195 3.86 -7.56 -2.10
C LEU A 195 4.94 -8.63 -2.29
N SER A 196 5.99 -8.61 -1.49
CA SER A 196 7.15 -9.48 -1.68
C SER A 196 8.03 -9.55 -0.44
N CYS A 197 8.37 -10.77 -0.01
CA CYS A 197 9.32 -10.97 1.09
C CYS A 197 10.70 -10.35 0.78
N CYS A 198 11.13 -10.45 -0.47
CA CYS A 198 12.37 -9.83 -0.95
C CYS A 198 12.06 -8.40 -1.43
N LYS A 199 12.64 -7.39 -0.80
CA LYS A 199 12.42 -5.96 -1.13
C LYS A 199 12.77 -5.60 -2.58
N TYR A 200 13.90 -6.13 -3.06
CA TYR A 200 14.40 -5.92 -4.42
C TYR A 200 14.76 -7.27 -5.09
N PRO A 201 13.75 -8.00 -5.61
CA PRO A 201 13.98 -9.28 -6.27
C PRO A 201 14.60 -9.08 -7.66
N ARG A 202 15.19 -10.15 -8.19
CA ARG A 202 15.75 -10.13 -9.55
C ARG A 202 14.65 -10.00 -10.61
N LYS A 203 14.97 -9.33 -11.71
CA LYS A 203 14.03 -9.04 -12.82
C LYS A 203 13.33 -10.28 -13.38
N GLU A 204 13.96 -11.45 -13.35
CA GLU A 204 13.38 -12.68 -13.88
C GLU A 204 12.15 -13.15 -13.07
N LYS A 205 11.96 -12.62 -11.86
CA LYS A 205 10.80 -12.90 -11.01
C LYS A 205 9.60 -11.99 -11.28
N LEU A 206 9.80 -10.86 -11.99
CA LEU A 206 8.74 -9.86 -12.22
C LEU A 206 7.49 -10.43 -12.92
N PRO A 207 7.60 -11.31 -13.94
CA PRO A 207 6.41 -11.93 -14.54
C PRO A 207 5.59 -12.78 -13.55
N GLY A 208 6.26 -13.41 -12.59
CA GLY A 208 5.62 -14.15 -11.51
C GLY A 208 4.85 -13.22 -10.57
N PHE A 209 5.50 -12.14 -10.11
CA PHE A 209 4.83 -11.14 -9.29
C PHE A 209 3.61 -10.53 -9.98
N TRP A 210 3.70 -10.22 -11.28
CA TRP A 210 2.55 -9.73 -12.04
C TRP A 210 1.40 -10.74 -12.06
N LYS A 211 1.71 -12.00 -12.40
CA LYS A 211 0.71 -13.07 -12.43
C LYS A 211 -0.01 -13.23 -11.10
N ASP A 212 0.71 -13.14 -9.99
CA ASP A 212 0.17 -13.38 -8.65
C ASP A 212 -0.60 -12.17 -8.09
N ASN A 213 -0.42 -10.97 -8.64
CA ASN A 213 -1.03 -9.73 -8.15
C ASN A 213 -2.05 -9.10 -9.11
N ARG A 214 -2.06 -9.45 -10.40
CA ARG A 214 -2.96 -8.84 -11.40
C ARG A 214 -4.42 -8.89 -10.95
N ASP A 215 -4.92 -10.08 -10.61
CA ASP A 215 -6.32 -10.26 -10.26
C ASP A 215 -6.64 -9.55 -8.92
N SER A 216 -5.70 -9.55 -7.97
CA SER A 216 -5.83 -8.78 -6.72
C SER A 216 -5.93 -7.27 -6.96
N LEU A 217 -5.10 -6.70 -7.84
CA LEU A 217 -5.13 -5.26 -8.16
C LEU A 217 -6.45 -4.87 -8.82
N ILE A 218 -6.91 -5.65 -9.80
CA ILE A 218 -8.17 -5.38 -10.50
C ILE A 218 -9.37 -5.50 -9.55
N GLU A 219 -9.42 -6.56 -8.73
CA GLU A 219 -10.48 -6.75 -7.74
C GLU A 219 -10.48 -5.65 -6.67
N TYR A 220 -9.31 -5.16 -6.27
CA TYR A 220 -9.19 -4.07 -5.31
C TYR A 220 -9.73 -2.75 -5.86
N ILE A 221 -9.38 -2.39 -7.09
CA ILE A 221 -9.88 -1.15 -7.73
C ILE A 221 -11.42 -1.17 -7.81
N LYS A 222 -12.04 -2.32 -8.11
CA LYS A 222 -13.51 -2.46 -8.13
C LYS A 222 -14.17 -2.12 -6.80
N GLN A 223 -13.46 -2.22 -5.68
CA GLN A 223 -14.02 -1.90 -4.37
C GLN A 223 -14.32 -0.42 -4.18
N VAL A 224 -13.86 0.46 -5.06
CA VAL A 224 -14.24 1.88 -5.05
C VAL A 224 -15.76 2.10 -5.27
N HIS A 225 -16.48 1.06 -5.72
CA HIS A 225 -17.92 1.10 -6.01
C HIS A 225 -18.80 0.45 -4.94
N ILE A 226 -18.23 -0.03 -3.83
CA ILE A 226 -19.05 -0.55 -2.72
C ILE A 226 -19.60 0.61 -1.88
N GLY A 227 -20.71 0.38 -1.18
CA GLY A 227 -21.39 1.44 -0.41
C GLY A 227 -22.55 2.07 -1.18
N LEU A 228 -22.77 3.37 -0.98
CA LEU A 228 -23.90 4.14 -1.52
C LEU A 228 -23.43 5.25 -2.47
#